data_AF-A0A7H8IJB4-F1
#
_entry.id   AF-A0A7H8IJB4-F1
#
_cell.length_a   1.000
_cell.length_b   1.000
_cell.length_c   1.000
_cell.angle_alpha   90.00
_cell.angle_beta   90.00
_cell.angle_gamma   90.00
#
_symmetry.space_group_name_H-M   'P 1'
#
loop_
_entity.id
_entity.type
_entity.pdbx_description
1 polymer ?
#
loop_
_entity_poly.entity_id
_entity_poly.type
_entity_poly.pdbx_seq_one_letter_code
_entity_poly.pdbx_strand_id
1 'polypeptide(L)'
;MIRTPDLLAAVLKALDIPHPATVGDVDRHDRVLADRAIHAVIALRSVVEAGGEPLLGLEWTTEYLREQLAKTPATGYVAWGER
;
A
#
# COMPACT_ATOMS: atom_id res chain seq x y z
N MET A 1 14.03 15.34 0.68
CA MET A 1 13.81 14.95 2.08
C MET A 1 12.39 14.40 2.19
N ILE A 2 12.25 13.09 2.36
CA ILE A 2 10.96 12.42 2.57
C ILE A 2 10.44 12.80 3.96
N ARG A 3 9.16 13.12 4.04
CA ARG A 3 8.46 13.49 5.28
C ARG A 3 7.27 12.57 5.51
N THR A 4 6.67 12.63 6.69
CA THR A 4 5.46 11.85 7.05
C THR A 4 4.36 11.89 5.98
N PRO A 5 4.04 13.02 5.32
CA PRO A 5 3.03 13.03 4.25
C PRO A 5 3.37 12.13 3.05
N ASP A 6 4.65 11.95 2.71
CA ASP A 6 5.05 11.08 1.60
C ASP A 6 4.81 9.60 1.95
N LEU A 7 5.06 9.22 3.20
CA LEU A 7 4.71 7.90 3.73
C LEU A 7 3.19 7.70 3.73
N LEU A 8 2.43 8.70 4.22
CA LEU A 8 0.96 8.63 4.23
C LEU A 8 0.39 8.52 2.81
N ALA A 9 0.99 9.19 1.83
CA ALA A 9 0.61 9.04 0.42
C ALA A 9 0.89 7.61 -0.10
N ALA A 10 1.99 6.99 0.31
CA ALA A 10 2.28 5.60 -0.03
C ALA A 10 1.31 4.62 0.66
N VAL A 11 0.91 4.89 1.91
CA VAL A 11 -0.13 4.12 2.62
C VAL A 11 -1.49 4.26 1.94
N LEU A 12 -1.89 5.48 1.56
CA LEU A 12 -3.11 5.70 0.80
C LEU A 12 -3.07 4.92 -0.51
N LYS A 13 -1.96 4.99 -1.25
CA LYS A 13 -1.79 4.19 -2.47
C LYS A 13 -1.93 2.69 -2.21
N ALA A 14 -1.45 2.18 -1.06
CA ALA A 14 -1.56 0.77 -0.71
C ALA A 14 -3.03 0.32 -0.54
N LEU A 15 -3.86 1.17 0.06
CA LEU A 15 -5.22 0.84 0.49
C LEU A 15 -6.32 1.31 -0.48
N ASP A 16 -6.08 2.39 -1.22
CA ASP A 16 -7.01 3.00 -2.19
C ASP A 16 -6.97 2.24 -3.52
N ILE A 17 -7.42 1.00 -3.45
CA ILE A 17 -7.47 0.10 -4.59
C ILE A 17 -8.89 0.15 -5.20
N PRO A 18 -9.03 0.25 -6.54
CA PRO A 18 -10.33 0.24 -7.19
C PRO A 18 -11.12 -1.03 -6.89
N HIS A 19 -12.41 -0.87 -6.57
CA HIS A 19 -13.30 -2.01 -6.35
C HIS A 19 -13.50 -2.81 -7.66
N PRO A 20 -13.51 -4.16 -7.61
CA PRO A 20 -13.69 -5.00 -8.79
C PRO A 20 -15.08 -4.85 -9.40
N ALA A 21 -15.15 -4.86 -10.73
CA ALA A 21 -16.40 -4.76 -11.51
C ALA A 21 -17.22 -6.05 -11.49
N THR A 22 -16.57 -7.20 -11.26
CA THR A 22 -17.19 -8.52 -11.36
C THR A 22 -16.96 -9.35 -10.11
N VAL A 23 -17.90 -10.24 -9.81
CA VAL A 23 -17.77 -11.22 -8.70
C VAL A 23 -16.55 -12.12 -8.90
N GLY A 24 -16.24 -12.48 -10.15
CA GLY A 24 -15.08 -13.33 -10.47
C GLY A 24 -13.73 -12.66 -10.16
N ASP A 25 -13.70 -11.33 -10.07
CA ASP A 25 -12.50 -10.56 -9.77
C ASP A 25 -12.33 -10.26 -8.26
N VAL A 26 -13.35 -10.53 -7.42
CA VAL A 26 -13.32 -10.26 -5.97
C VAL A 26 -12.20 -11.01 -5.27
N ASP A 27 -12.06 -12.31 -5.52
CA ASP A 27 -11.02 -13.12 -4.89
C ASP A 27 -9.60 -12.61 -5.21
N ARG A 28 -9.40 -12.08 -6.42
CA ARG A 28 -8.11 -11.52 -6.84
C ARG A 28 -7.88 -10.16 -6.21
N HIS A 29 -8.90 -9.29 -6.23
CA HIS A 29 -8.87 -8.01 -5.56
C HIS A 29 -8.52 -8.17 -4.07
N ASP A 30 -9.19 -9.09 -3.37
CA ASP A 30 -9.03 -9.28 -1.93
C ASP A 30 -7.62 -9.76 -1.57
N ARG A 31 -7.02 -10.63 -2.38
CA ARG A 31 -5.61 -11.04 -2.20
C ARG A 31 -4.64 -9.87 -2.38
N VAL A 32 -4.85 -9.07 -3.43
CA VAL A 32 -4.01 -7.90 -3.70
C VAL A 32 -4.14 -6.87 -2.58
N LEU A 33 -5.35 -6.60 -2.11
CA LEU A 33 -5.61 -5.69 -0.99
C LEU A 33 -4.97 -6.20 0.31
N ALA A 34 -5.12 -7.49 0.62
CA ALA A 34 -4.53 -8.09 1.81
C ALA A 34 -2.99 -7.97 1.81
N ASP A 35 -2.33 -8.33 0.70
CA ASP A 35 -0.87 -8.24 0.59
C ASP A 35 -0.39 -6.79 0.77
N ARG A 36 -1.05 -5.83 0.11
CA ARG A 36 -0.69 -4.41 0.21
C ARG A 36 -0.95 -3.84 1.60
N ALA A 37 -2.04 -4.25 2.25
CA ALA A 37 -2.38 -3.83 3.61
C ALA A 37 -1.34 -4.32 4.63
N ILE A 38 -0.83 -5.54 4.49
CA ILE A 38 0.23 -6.08 5.38
C ILE A 38 1.48 -5.18 5.32
N HIS A 39 1.91 -4.78 4.13
CA HIS A 39 3.07 -3.89 3.98
C HIS A 39 2.82 -2.48 4.52
N ALA A 40 1.62 -1.95 4.34
CA ALA A 40 1.24 -0.66 4.94
C ALA A 40 1.28 -0.73 6.48
N VAL A 41 0.78 -1.82 7.08
CA VAL A 41 0.82 -2.05 8.53
C VAL A 41 2.27 -2.13 9.04
N ILE A 42 3.15 -2.85 8.34
CA ILE A 42 4.57 -2.94 8.71
C ILE A 42 5.22 -1.55 8.71
N ALA A 43 4.99 -0.75 7.67
CA ALA A 43 5.53 0.61 7.56
C ALA A 43 4.97 1.56 8.62
N LEU A 44 3.68 1.45 8.97
CA LEU A 44 3.09 2.27 10.03
C LEU A 44 3.60 1.88 11.41
N ARG A 45 3.76 0.58 11.69
CA ARG A 45 4.30 0.11 12.97
C ARG A 45 5.71 0.61 13.21
N SER A 46 6.58 0.58 12.21
CA SER A 46 7.96 1.06 12.36
C SER A 46 8.02 2.52 12.79
N VAL A 47 7.08 3.35 12.34
CA VAL A 47 6.96 4.76 12.71
C VAL A 47 6.35 4.95 14.09
N VAL A 48 5.23 4.26 14.37
CA VAL A 48 4.50 4.40 15.64
C VAL A 48 5.34 3.90 16.81
N GLU A 49 5.96 2.72 16.68
CA GLU A 49 6.78 2.12 17.73
C GLU A 49 8.05 2.93 18.03
N ALA A 50 8.54 3.68 17.05
CA ALA A 50 9.70 4.56 17.19
C ALA A 50 9.33 6.01 17.59
N GLY A 51 8.06 6.29 17.90
CA GLY A 51 7.63 7.63 18.35
C GLY A 51 7.63 8.70 17.25
N GLY A 52 7.47 8.30 15.99
CA GLY A 52 7.39 9.20 14.83
C GLY A 52 8.62 9.18 13.92
N GLU A 53 9.76 8.66 14.40
CA GLU A 53 11.00 8.56 13.63
C GLU A 53 11.50 7.10 13.61
N PRO A 54 11.17 6.33 12.55
CA PRO A 54 11.56 4.92 12.46
C PRO A 54 13.08 4.75 12.46
N LEU A 55 13.55 3.59 12.94
CA LEU A 55 14.99 3.29 13.11
C LEU A 55 15.83 3.49 11.83
N LEU A 56 15.26 3.15 10.67
CA LEU A 56 15.91 3.29 9.36
C LEU A 56 15.55 4.61 8.65
N GLY A 57 14.78 5.48 9.30
CA GLY A 57 14.30 6.75 8.76
C GLY A 57 13.06 6.61 7.87
N LEU A 58 12.35 7.74 7.73
CA LEU A 58 11.14 7.83 6.91
C LEU A 58 11.41 7.55 5.43
N GLU A 59 12.59 7.90 4.95
CA GLU A 59 13.01 7.66 3.56
C GLU A 59 13.06 6.17 3.24
N TRP A 60 13.79 5.38 4.04
CA TRP A 60 13.87 3.94 3.86
C TRP A 60 12.49 3.28 3.99
N THR A 61 11.70 3.69 4.99
CA THR A 61 10.36 3.12 5.23
C THR A 61 9.41 3.39 4.06
N THR A 62 9.48 4.59 3.48
CA THR A 62 8.67 4.97 2.32
C THR A 62 9.08 4.21 1.07
N GLU A 63 10.39 4.07 0.83
CA GLU A 63 10.89 3.35 -0.34
C GLU A 63 10.60 1.85 -0.24
N TYR A 64 10.80 1.25 0.94
CA TYR A 64 10.38 -0.11 1.22
C TYR A 64 8.92 -0.33 0.82
N LEU A 65 8.00 0.53 1.28
CA LEU A 65 6.59 0.38 0.94
C LEU A 65 6.37 0.48 -0.57
N ARG A 66 6.96 1.47 -1.25
CA ARG A 66 6.85 1.63 -2.71
C ARG A 66 7.32 0.40 -3.47
N GLU A 67 8.44 -0.19 -3.07
CA GLU A 67 8.95 -1.43 -3.66
C GLU A 67 7.98 -2.60 -3.51
N GLN A 68 7.34 -2.75 -2.35
CA GLN A 68 6.34 -3.81 -2.16
C GLN A 68 5.07 -3.57 -2.99
N LEU A 69 4.63 -2.31 -3.09
CA LEU A 69 3.48 -1.95 -3.93
C LEU A 69 3.75 -2.16 -5.43
N ALA A 70 5.01 -2.07 -5.86
CA ALA A 70 5.40 -2.38 -7.24
C ALA A 70 5.33 -3.89 -7.56
N LYS A 71 5.58 -4.74 -6.55
CA LYS A 71 5.47 -6.21 -6.68
C LYS A 71 4.02 -6.70 -6.70
N THR A 72 3.10 -5.89 -6.20
CA THR A 72 1.66 -6.20 -6.09
C THR A 72 0.83 -5.11 -6.77
N PRO A 73 0.83 -5.01 -8.12
CA PRO A 73 0.10 -3.96 -8.82
C PRO A 73 -1.36 -3.89 -8.37
N ALA A 74 -1.88 -2.68 -8.19
CA ALA A 74 -3.26 -2.45 -7.75
C ALA A 74 -4.30 -2.91 -8.78
N THR A 75 -3.88 -3.20 -10.02
CA THR A 75 -4.74 -3.55 -11.15
C THR A 75 -4.26 -4.85 -11.82
N GLY A 76 -5.04 -5.34 -12.80
CA GLY A 76 -4.85 -6.67 -13.42
C GLY A 76 -6.10 -7.55 -13.35
N TYR A 77 -7.19 -7.00 -12.83
CA TYR A 77 -8.57 -7.47 -12.85
C TYR A 77 -9.45 -6.33 -13.40
N VAL A 78 -10.71 -6.62 -13.77
CA VAL A 78 -11.60 -5.58 -14.30
C VAL A 78 -12.12 -4.72 -13.15
N ALA A 79 -11.80 -3.43 -13.16
CA ALA A 79 -12.27 -2.47 -12.16
C ALA A 79 -13.51 -1.70 -12.65
N TRP A 80 -14.35 -1.25 -11.72
CA TRP A 80 -15.48 -0.36 -12.08
C TRP A 80 -14.96 0.93 -12.74
N GLY A 81 -15.46 1.25 -13.94
CA GLY A 81 -15.14 2.48 -14.66
C GLY A 81 -14.12 2.32 -15.81
N GLU A 82 -13.47 1.17 -15.94
CA GLU A 82 -12.67 0.81 -17.13
C GLU A 82 -13.59 0.12 -18.16
N ARG A 83 -14.11 0.88 -19.13
CA ARG A 83 -14.88 0.34 -20.28
C ARG A 83 -14.48 1.00 -21.59
#